data_AF-A0A927MU05-F1
#
_entry.id   AF-A0A927MU05-F1
#
_cell.length_a   1.000
_cell.length_b   1.000
_cell.length_c   1.000
_cell.angle_alpha   90.00
_cell.angle_beta   90.00
_cell.angle_gamma   90.00
#
_symmetry.space_group_name_H-M   'P 1'
#
loop_
_entity.id
_entity.type
_entity.pdbx_description
1 polymer ?
#
loop_
_entity_poly.entity_id
_entity_poly.type
_entity_poly.pdbx_seq_one_letter_code
_entity_poly.pdbx_strand_id
1 'polypeptide(L)'
;MIDDFILKRLAEDEQSARRRYQQDYNPVDLERALGTCRARRQVVNIYRILKDRPHGDICLLMILVIAELYEDHPDYQEEWRLAHAKLPHPDDV
;
A
#
# COMPACT_ATOMS: atom_id res chain seq x y z
N MET A 1 2.29 -10.96 -7.29
CA MET A 1 1.07 -10.14 -7.51
C MET A 1 1.22 -8.85 -6.70
N ILE A 2 0.51 -7.77 -7.07
CA ILE A 2 0.65 -6.45 -6.44
C ILE A 2 0.34 -6.47 -4.92
N ASP A 3 -0.60 -7.31 -4.49
CA ASP A 3 -0.97 -7.49 -3.09
C ASP A 3 0.15 -8.14 -2.26
N ASP A 4 0.79 -9.19 -2.78
CA ASP A 4 1.96 -9.80 -2.13
C ASP A 4 3.13 -8.81 -2.02
N PHE A 5 3.36 -8.03 -3.08
CA PHE A 5 4.37 -6.99 -3.11
C PHE A 5 4.13 -5.98 -1.99
N ILE A 6 2.92 -5.41 -1.91
CA ILE A 6 2.56 -4.43 -0.87
C ILE A 6 2.69 -5.03 0.53
N LEU A 7 2.21 -6.24 0.77
CA LEU A 7 2.33 -6.87 2.09
C LEU A 7 3.79 -7.03 2.52
N LYS A 8 4.67 -7.41 1.58
CA LYS A 8 6.11 -7.48 1.82
C LYS A 8 6.68 -6.10 2.16
N ARG A 9 6.34 -5.05 1.40
CA ARG A 9 6.79 -3.68 1.66
C ARG A 9 6.31 -3.17 3.03
N LEU A 10 5.04 -3.39 3.37
CA LEU A 10 4.49 -2.99 4.68
C LEU A 10 5.19 -3.69 5.85
N ALA A 11 5.60 -4.96 5.70
CA ALA A 11 6.37 -5.66 6.72
C ALA A 11 7.76 -5.01 6.93
N GLU A 12 8.40 -4.59 5.85
CA GLU A 12 9.69 -3.87 5.92
C GLU A 12 9.54 -2.47 6.51
N ASP A 13 8.45 -1.77 6.23
CA ASP A 13 8.13 -0.47 6.83
C ASP A 13 7.92 -0.59 8.34
N GLU A 14 7.20 -1.62 8.80
CA GLU A 14 7.03 -1.90 10.24
C GLU A 14 8.37 -2.19 10.91
N GLN A 15 9.21 -3.01 10.30
CA GLN A 15 10.54 -3.29 10.82
C GLN A 15 11.40 -2.03 10.87
N SER A 16 11.31 -1.18 9.85
CA SER A 16 12.05 0.08 9.76
C SER A 16 11.55 1.11 10.78
N ALA A 17 10.24 1.15 11.06
CA ALA A 17 9.68 1.97 12.14
C ALA A 17 10.17 1.50 13.51
N ARG A 18 10.17 0.18 13.76
CA ARG A 18 10.69 -0.40 15.01
C ARG A 18 12.19 -0.12 15.21
N ARG A 19 12.99 -0.19 14.14
CA ARG A 19 14.42 0.16 14.17
C ARG A 19 14.64 1.63 14.50
N ARG A 20 13.89 2.54 13.86
CA ARG A 20 13.93 3.98 14.16
C ARG A 20 13.56 4.28 15.61
N TYR A 21 12.54 3.60 16.14
CA TYR A 21 12.18 3.72 17.56
C TYR A 21 13.33 3.33 18.50
N GLN A 22 14.12 2.30 18.18
CA GLN A 22 15.29 1.92 18.99
C GLN A 22 16.38 2.99 19.00
N GLN A 23 16.41 3.88 18.02
CA GLN A 23 17.38 4.97 17.91
C GLN A 23 16.86 6.24 18.60
N ASP A 24 15.63 6.64 18.28
CA ASP A 24 15.10 7.97 18.65
C ASP A 24 14.11 7.91 19.82
N TYR A 25 13.69 6.71 20.25
CA TYR A 25 12.75 6.47 21.35
C TYR A 25 11.44 7.28 21.30
N ASN A 26 10.98 7.67 20.10
CA ASN A 26 9.71 8.39 19.93
C ASN A 26 8.51 7.42 19.79
N PRO A 27 7.69 7.21 20.83
CA PRO A 27 6.59 6.25 20.78
C PRO A 27 5.42 6.69 19.89
N VAL A 28 5.20 8.00 19.74
CA VAL A 28 4.09 8.54 18.93
C VAL A 28 4.33 8.27 17.45
N ASP A 29 5.55 8.46 16.98
CA ASP A 29 5.92 8.17 15.59
C ASP A 29 5.86 6.67 15.30
N LEU A 30 6.28 5.83 16.25
CA LEU A 30 6.16 4.38 16.13
C LEU A 30 4.70 3.96 16.03
N GLU A 31 3.85 4.43 16.94
CA GLU A 31 2.42 4.09 16.95
C GLU A 31 1.75 4.52 15.64
N ARG A 32 2.02 5.74 15.18
CA ARG A 32 1.52 6.25 13.90
C ARG A 32 1.95 5.34 12.74
N ALA A 33 3.23 5.01 12.63
CA ALA A 33 3.75 4.17 11.55
C ALA A 33 3.12 2.77 11.56
N LEU A 34 3.04 2.12 12.73
CA LEU A 34 2.40 0.81 12.87
C LEU A 34 0.89 0.87 12.58
N GLY A 35 0.22 1.96 12.98
CA GLY A 35 -1.18 2.21 12.67
C GLY A 35 -1.44 2.34 11.17
N THR A 36 -0.60 3.11 10.46
CA THR A 36 -0.65 3.21 8.99
C THR A 36 -0.43 1.87 8.31
N CYS A 37 0.57 1.09 8.75
CA CYS A 37 0.82 -0.24 8.18
C CYS A 37 -0.36 -1.20 8.41
N ARG A 38 -0.97 -1.15 9.60
CA ARG A 38 -2.17 -1.94 9.92
C ARG A 38 -3.36 -1.56 9.02
N ALA A 39 -3.64 -0.27 8.86
CA ALA A 39 -4.73 0.21 8.02
C ALA A 39 -4.53 -0.22 6.55
N ARG A 40 -3.32 -0.05 6.00
CA ARG A 40 -3.00 -0.49 4.63
C ARG A 40 -3.13 -2.00 4.48
N ARG A 41 -2.70 -2.79 5.47
CA ARG A 41 -2.89 -4.25 5.46
C ARG A 41 -4.37 -4.65 5.43
N GLN A 42 -5.24 -3.92 6.12
CA GLN A 42 -6.68 -4.15 6.04
C GLN A 42 -7.22 -3.90 4.63
N VAL A 43 -6.79 -2.82 3.97
CA VAL A 43 -7.15 -2.54 2.57
C VAL A 43 -6.72 -3.68 1.64
N VAL A 44 -5.48 -4.17 1.78
CA VAL A 44 -4.98 -5.32 0.98
C VAL A 44 -5.81 -6.58 1.23
N ASN A 45 -6.18 -6.86 2.48
CA ASN A 45 -7.01 -8.01 2.81
C ASN A 45 -8.44 -7.89 2.24
N ILE A 46 -9.03 -6.68 2.27
CA ILE A 46 -10.33 -6.42 1.66
C ILE A 46 -10.25 -6.65 0.15
N TYR A 47 -9.22 -6.12 -0.52
CA TYR A 47 -8.98 -6.37 -1.94
C TYR A 47 -8.88 -7.87 -2.24
N ARG A 48 -8.12 -8.65 -1.46
CA ARG A 48 -8.01 -10.10 -1.66
C ARG A 48 -9.36 -10.83 -1.63
N ILE A 49 -10.29 -10.37 -0.80
CA ILE A 49 -11.63 -10.96 -0.65
C ILE A 49 -12.54 -10.53 -1.81
N LEU A 50 -12.40 -9.29 -2.28
CA LEU A 50 -13.34 -8.65 -3.20
C LEU A 50 -12.85 -8.59 -4.65
N LYS A 51 -11.58 -8.90 -4.95
CA LYS A 51 -11.00 -8.75 -6.29
C LYS A 51 -11.75 -9.51 -7.39
N ASP A 52 -12.37 -10.64 -7.06
CA ASP A 52 -13.13 -11.48 -7.99
C ASP A 52 -14.65 -11.21 -7.90
N ARG A 53 -15.07 -10.14 -7.22
CA ARG A 53 -16.48 -9.74 -7.03
C ARG A 53 -16.84 -8.56 -7.95
N PRO A 54 -18.14 -8.32 -8.19
CA PRO A 54 -18.59 -7.07 -8.79
C PRO A 54 -18.04 -5.89 -7.97
N HIS A 55 -17.47 -4.89 -8.65
CA HIS A 55 -16.76 -3.74 -8.07
C HIS A 55 -15.36 -4.02 -7.48
N GLY A 56 -14.75 -5.17 -7.77
CA GLY A 56 -13.35 -5.46 -7.42
C GLY A 56 -12.35 -4.39 -7.91
N ASP A 57 -12.70 -3.70 -9.00
CA ASP A 57 -11.92 -2.60 -9.57
C ASP A 57 -11.71 -1.44 -8.59
N ILE A 58 -12.71 -1.08 -7.79
CA ILE A 58 -12.59 -0.01 -6.77
C ILE A 58 -11.53 -0.39 -5.73
N CYS A 59 -11.51 -1.66 -5.33
CA CYS A 59 -10.50 -2.16 -4.41
C CYS A 59 -9.12 -2.17 -5.07
N LEU A 60 -9.03 -2.48 -6.36
CA LEU A 60 -7.78 -2.39 -7.11
C LEU A 60 -7.22 -0.95 -7.14
N LEU A 61 -8.08 0.07 -7.26
CA LEU A 61 -7.65 1.49 -7.19
C LEU A 61 -6.86 1.78 -5.91
N MET A 62 -7.43 1.39 -4.76
CA MET A 62 -6.81 1.64 -3.47
C MET A 62 -5.45 0.94 -3.34
N ILE A 63 -5.30 -0.23 -3.96
CA ILE A 63 -4.06 -1.00 -3.97
C ILE A 63 -3.01 -0.38 -4.88
N LEU A 64 -3.42 0.12 -6.04
CA LEU A 64 -2.53 0.84 -6.96
C LEU A 64 -1.97 2.11 -6.30
N VAL A 65 -2.81 2.91 -5.63
CA VAL A 65 -2.37 4.10 -4.87
C VAL A 65 -1.37 3.74 -3.77
N ILE A 66 -1.56 2.62 -3.06
CA ILE A 66 -0.58 2.17 -2.05
C ILE A 66 0.72 1.74 -2.72
N ALA A 67 0.67 1.10 -3.89
CA ALA A 67 1.85 0.64 -4.60
C ALA A 67 2.75 1.80 -5.06
N GLU A 68 2.18 2.95 -5.43
CA GLU A 68 2.93 4.14 -5.87
C GLU A 68 3.93 4.65 -4.82
N LEU A 69 3.65 4.42 -3.54
CA LEU A 69 4.58 4.76 -2.45
C LEU A 69 5.92 4.03 -2.55
N TYR A 70 5.98 2.99 -3.38
CA TYR A 70 7.14 2.13 -3.59
C TYR A 70 7.59 2.13 -5.05
N GLU A 71 7.27 3.17 -5.83
CA GLU A 71 7.58 3.22 -7.26
C GLU A 71 9.09 3.12 -7.58
N ASP A 72 9.95 3.60 -6.68
CA ASP A 72 11.41 3.52 -6.80
C ASP A 72 11.97 2.15 -6.40
N HIS A 73 11.12 1.22 -5.96
CA HIS A 73 11.57 -0.09 -5.50
C HIS A 73 11.89 -1.01 -6.68
N PRO A 74 13.01 -1.78 -6.67
CA PRO A 74 13.38 -2.64 -7.79
C PRO A 74 12.36 -3.74 -8.13
N ASP A 75 11.61 -4.21 -7.13
CA ASP A 75 10.53 -5.20 -7.32
C ASP A 75 9.21 -4.54 -7.81
N TYR A 76 9.14 -3.21 -7.95
CA TYR A 76 7.98 -2.50 -8.49
C TYR A 76 7.83 -2.77 -9.99
N GLN A 77 6.58 -2.93 -10.46
CA GLN A 77 6.30 -3.20 -11.87
C GLN A 77 5.61 -2.00 -12.53
N GLU A 78 6.18 -1.51 -13.64
CA GLU A 78 5.70 -0.36 -14.41
C GLU A 78 4.23 -0.47 -14.82
N GLU A 79 3.75 -1.69 -15.07
CA GLU A 79 2.36 -1.97 -15.41
C GLU A 79 1.37 -1.50 -14.33
N TRP A 80 1.78 -1.44 -13.06
CA TRP A 80 0.95 -0.92 -11.98
C TRP A 80 0.77 0.59 -12.08
N ARG A 81 1.83 1.33 -12.46
CA ARG A 81 1.75 2.78 -12.74
C ARG A 81 0.79 3.05 -13.90
N LEU A 82 0.93 2.29 -15.00
CA LEU A 82 0.08 2.43 -16.18
C LEU A 82 -1.38 2.08 -15.89
N ALA A 83 -1.65 1.11 -15.01
CA ALA A 83 -2.99 0.78 -14.58
C ALA A 83 -3.63 1.92 -13.77
N HIS A 84 -2.85 2.60 -12.93
CA HIS A 84 -3.31 3.78 -12.19
C HIS A 84 -3.54 4.99 -13.11
N ALA A 85 -2.67 5.23 -14.08
CA ALA A 85 -2.79 6.37 -15.00
C ALA A 85 -3.99 6.28 -15.97
N LYS A 86 -4.57 5.10 -16.16
CA LYS A 86 -5.78 4.89 -16.99
C LYS A 86 -7.08 5.20 -16.28
N LEU A 87 -7.01 5.61 -15.02
CA LEU A 87 -8.17 5.96 -14.23
C LEU A 87 -8.65 7.36 -14.62
N PRO A 88 -9.98 7.57 -14.72
CA PRO A 88 -10.51 8.92 -14.90
C PRO A 88 -10.01 9.80 -13.74
N HIS A 89 -9.44 10.95 -14.06
CA HIS A 89 -9.09 11.94 -13.06
C HIS A 89 -10.39 12.39 -12.38
N PRO A 90 -10.41 12.68 -11.07
CA PRO A 90 -11.59 13.23 -10.40
C PRO A 90 -12.12 14.53 -11.03
N ASP A 91 -11.31 15.17 -11.89
CA ASP A 91 -11.69 16.37 -12.65
C ASP A 91 -12.24 16.07 -14.06
N ASP A 92 -12.28 14.80 -14.48
CA ASP A 92 -12.80 14.36 -15.79
C ASP A 92 -14.33 14.10 -15.77
N VAL A 93 -15.04 14.45 -14.68
CA VAL A 93 -16.48 14.23 -14.46
C VAL A 93 -17.27 15.53 -14.45
#